data_AF-A0A3P1ZU97-F1
#
_entry.id   AF-A0A3P1ZU97-F1
#
_cell.length_a   1.000
_cell.length_b   1.000
_cell.length_c   1.000
_cell.angle_alpha   90.00
_cell.angle_beta   90.00
_cell.angle_gamma   90.00
#
_symmetry.space_group_name_H-M   'P 1'
#
loop_
_entity.id
_entity.type
_entity.pdbx_description
1 polymer ?
#
loop_
_entity_poly.entity_id
_entity_poly.type
_entity_poly.pdbx_seq_one_letter_code
_entity_poly.pdbx_strand_id
1 'polypeptide(L)'
;MTEDPAPYAPLYPPGAAARLQRVFEAAACRTQTELATFLGVRQSSIADAKRRGSIPPEWLVTLLLKQWVNPAWVLTGKGSRYLQPAEPGDTPYSHVQPLAEAECSTPCSTEALLAEIIRRVLREIG
;
A
#
# COMPACT_ATOMS: atom_id res chain seq x y z
N MET A 1 33.12 -17.43 -16.93
CA MET A 1 31.96 -16.53 -16.79
C MET A 1 31.82 -16.21 -15.33
N THR A 2 32.53 -15.17 -14.88
CA THR A 2 32.39 -14.64 -13.52
C THR A 2 31.49 -13.43 -13.68
N GLU A 3 30.19 -13.61 -13.49
CA GLU A 3 29.27 -12.47 -13.55
C GLU A 3 29.47 -11.65 -12.27
N ASP A 4 29.98 -10.43 -12.47
CA ASP A 4 30.04 -9.38 -11.47
C ASP A 4 28.59 -9.08 -11.03
N PRO A 5 28.23 -9.19 -9.74
CA PRO A 5 26.85 -8.99 -9.32
C PRO A 5 26.41 -7.56 -9.64
N ALA A 6 25.28 -7.44 -10.34
CA ALA A 6 24.75 -6.15 -10.77
C ALA A 6 24.68 -5.15 -9.59
N PRO A 7 25.04 -3.86 -9.79
CA PRO A 7 25.24 -2.86 -8.75
C PRO A 7 23.93 -2.39 -8.08
N TYR A 8 22.82 -3.07 -8.35
CA TYR A 8 21.57 -2.86 -7.65
C TYR A 8 21.63 -3.62 -6.32
N ALA A 9 22.09 -2.94 -5.27
CA ALA A 9 21.70 -3.28 -3.91
C ALA A 9 20.19 -3.61 -3.88
N PRO A 10 19.74 -4.62 -3.10
CA PRO A 10 18.46 -5.27 -3.34
C PRO A 10 17.30 -4.27 -3.25
N LEU A 11 16.75 -3.90 -4.41
CA LEU A 11 15.49 -3.16 -4.55
C LEU A 11 14.27 -4.03 -4.23
N TYR A 12 14.48 -5.26 -3.78
CA TYR A 12 13.39 -6.12 -3.34
C TYR A 12 12.88 -5.59 -2.00
N PRO A 13 11.59 -5.20 -1.88
CA PRO A 13 11.01 -4.97 -0.57
C PRO A 13 11.24 -6.23 0.26
N PRO A 14 11.54 -6.13 1.57
CA PRO A 14 11.82 -7.28 2.41
C PRO A 14 10.82 -8.42 2.12
N GLY A 15 11.37 -9.61 1.85
CA GLY A 15 10.56 -10.77 1.44
C GLY A 15 9.39 -10.99 2.40
N ALA A 16 8.35 -11.67 1.93
CA ALA A 16 7.13 -11.84 2.71
C ALA A 16 7.35 -12.35 4.15
N ALA A 17 8.36 -13.19 4.35
CA ALA A 17 8.79 -13.65 5.67
C ALA A 17 9.21 -12.50 6.60
N ALA A 18 9.95 -11.50 6.12
CA ALA A 18 10.38 -10.35 6.90
C ALA A 18 9.22 -9.41 7.25
N ARG A 19 8.23 -9.25 6.36
CA ARG A 19 6.98 -8.53 6.66
C ARG A 19 6.20 -9.24 7.77
N LEU A 20 6.06 -10.56 7.67
CA LEU A 20 5.38 -11.36 8.70
C LEU A 20 6.14 -11.31 10.04
N GLN A 21 7.46 -11.35 10.02
CA GLN A 21 8.28 -11.22 11.23
C GLN A 21 8.01 -9.87 11.93
N ARG A 22 7.92 -8.76 11.18
CA ARG A 22 7.54 -7.47 11.76
C ARG A 22 6.12 -7.45 12.31
N VAL A 23 5.19 -8.22 11.75
CA VAL A 23 3.85 -8.39 12.34
C VAL A 23 3.94 -9.07 13.72
N PHE A 24 4.74 -10.14 13.85
CA PHE A 24 4.98 -10.78 15.14
C PHE A 24 5.64 -9.84 16.15
N GLU A 25 6.67 -9.11 15.70
CA GLU A 25 7.39 -8.13 16.51
C GLU A 25 6.47 -7.00 16.98
N ALA A 26 5.66 -6.47 16.06
CA ALA A 26 4.66 -5.44 16.31
C ALA A 26 3.60 -5.93 17.30
N ALA A 27 3.09 -7.14 17.14
CA ALA A 27 2.10 -7.73 18.04
C ALA A 27 2.70 -8.20 19.39
N ALA A 28 4.02 -8.14 19.57
CA ALA A 28 4.75 -8.76 20.69
C ALA A 28 4.41 -10.25 20.89
N CYS A 29 4.11 -10.96 19.81
CA CYS A 29 3.73 -12.36 19.80
C CYS A 29 4.90 -13.23 19.35
N ARG A 30 5.00 -14.46 19.87
CA ARG A 30 6.01 -15.45 19.47
C ARG A 30 5.40 -16.62 18.72
N THR A 31 4.11 -16.90 18.92
CA THR A 31 3.42 -18.04 18.33
C THR A 31 2.28 -17.62 17.40
N GLN A 32 1.98 -18.45 16.39
CA GLN A 32 0.86 -18.20 15.46
C GLN A 32 -0.48 -18.11 16.20
N THR A 33 -0.64 -18.86 17.29
CA THR A 33 -1.85 -18.86 18.12
C THR A 33 -1.99 -17.54 18.85
N GLU A 34 -0.93 -17.02 19.49
CA GLU A 34 -0.95 -15.69 20.11
C GLU A 34 -1.30 -14.61 19.08
N LEU A 35 -0.67 -14.64 17.91
CA LEU A 35 -0.94 -13.67 16.86
C LEU A 35 -2.38 -13.76 16.36
N ALA A 36 -2.92 -14.98 16.20
CA ALA A 36 -4.31 -15.19 15.81
C ALA A 36 -5.28 -14.59 16.84
N THR A 37 -5.03 -14.83 18.13
CA THR A 37 -5.80 -14.25 19.22
C THR A 37 -5.71 -12.73 19.24
N PHE A 38 -4.50 -12.17 19.10
CA PHE A 38 -4.28 -10.71 19.07
C PHE A 38 -5.05 -10.04 17.92
N LEU A 39 -5.02 -10.66 16.74
CA LEU A 39 -5.69 -10.17 15.54
C LEU A 39 -7.19 -10.51 15.49
N GLY A 40 -7.70 -11.34 16.39
CA GLY A 40 -9.10 -11.79 16.37
C GLY A 40 -9.45 -12.68 15.17
N VAL A 41 -8.48 -13.44 14.64
CA VAL A 41 -8.65 -14.32 13.47
C VAL A 41 -8.38 -15.77 13.83
N ARG A 42 -8.70 -16.69 12.92
CA ARG A 42 -8.34 -18.11 13.07
C ARG A 42 -6.84 -18.32 12.82
N GLN A 43 -6.21 -19.25 13.54
CA GLN A 43 -4.80 -19.62 13.30
C GLN A 43 -4.54 -20.07 11.85
N SER A 44 -5.52 -20.74 11.22
CA SER A 44 -5.45 -21.12 9.80
C SER A 44 -5.28 -19.93 8.86
N SER A 45 -5.83 -18.76 9.22
CA SER A 45 -5.64 -17.52 8.46
C SER A 45 -4.18 -17.05 8.53
N ILE A 46 -3.51 -17.24 9.68
CA ILE A 46 -2.08 -16.95 9.83
C ILE A 46 -1.24 -17.88 8.95
N ALA A 47 -1.55 -19.18 8.99
CA ALA A 47 -0.87 -20.19 8.17
C ALA A 47 -1.03 -19.91 6.67
N ASP A 48 -2.24 -19.57 6.21
CA ASP A 48 -2.49 -19.27 4.80
C ASP A 48 -1.76 -17.99 4.35
N ALA A 49 -1.80 -16.92 5.15
CA ALA A 49 -1.07 -15.68 4.88
C ALA A 49 0.45 -15.92 4.79
N LYS A 50 1.00 -16.73 5.69
CA LYS A 50 2.41 -17.15 5.67
C LYS A 50 2.75 -17.91 4.38
N ARG A 51 1.89 -18.86 3.98
CA ARG A 51 2.05 -19.66 2.76
C ARG A 51 2.00 -18.81 1.49
N ARG A 52 1.08 -17.83 1.43
CA ARG A 52 0.90 -16.92 0.28
C ARG A 52 1.92 -15.78 0.26
N GLY A 53 2.61 -15.55 1.37
CA GLY A 53 3.54 -14.44 1.50
C GLY A 53 2.86 -13.06 1.46
N SER A 54 1.63 -12.98 1.96
CA SER A 54 0.82 -11.76 1.96
C SER A 54 0.45 -11.36 3.38
N ILE A 55 0.43 -10.05 3.67
CA ILE A 55 -0.11 -9.51 4.91
C ILE A 55 -1.48 -8.90 4.59
N PRO A 56 -2.58 -9.44 5.12
CA PRO A 56 -3.91 -8.87 4.95
C PRO A 56 -3.98 -7.43 5.46
N PRO A 57 -4.68 -6.50 4.77
CA PRO A 57 -4.85 -5.12 5.23
C PRO A 57 -5.45 -5.01 6.63
N GLU A 58 -6.42 -5.87 6.95
CA GLU A 58 -7.09 -5.93 8.27
C GLU A 58 -6.11 -6.12 9.43
N TRP A 59 -5.00 -6.82 9.21
CA TRP A 59 -3.98 -7.00 10.24
C TRP A 59 -3.24 -5.70 10.51
N LEU A 60 -2.95 -4.93 9.47
CA LEU A 60 -2.28 -3.63 9.59
C LEU A 60 -3.20 -2.63 10.32
N VAL A 61 -4.49 -2.61 9.98
CA VAL A 61 -5.49 -1.79 10.68
C VAL A 61 -5.59 -2.17 12.15
N THR A 62 -5.63 -3.48 12.45
CA THR A 62 -5.69 -3.96 13.84
C THR A 62 -4.45 -3.55 14.64
N LEU A 63 -3.25 -3.70 14.06
CA LEU A 63 -2.00 -3.28 14.68
C LEU A 63 -1.95 -1.76 14.91
N LEU A 64 -2.42 -0.99 13.94
CA LEU A 64 -2.54 0.46 14.04
C LEU A 64 -3.45 0.85 15.20
N LEU A 65 -4.67 0.30 15.25
CA LEU A 65 -5.66 0.69 16.27
C LEU A 65 -5.29 0.23 17.68
N LYS A 66 -4.63 -0.93 17.82
CA LYS A 66 -4.27 -1.47 19.15
C LYS A 66 -2.94 -0.97 19.69
N GLN A 67 -1.97 -0.67 18.82
CA GLN A 67 -0.59 -0.38 19.23
C GLN A 67 0.04 0.82 18.52
N TRP A 68 -0.72 1.57 17.72
CA TRP A 68 -0.24 2.72 16.94
C TRP A 68 0.93 2.38 16.01
N VAL A 69 1.00 1.13 15.57
CA VAL A 69 2.06 0.66 14.67
C VAL A 69 1.86 1.25 13.28
N ASN A 70 2.93 1.76 12.70
CA ASN A 70 2.94 2.31 11.36
C ASN A 70 2.86 1.18 10.31
N PRO A 71 1.79 1.12 9.47
CA PRO A 71 1.65 0.10 8.43
C PRO A 71 2.79 0.10 7.42
N ALA A 72 3.33 1.30 7.09
CA ALA A 72 4.44 1.43 6.14
C ALA A 72 5.71 0.75 6.66
N TRP A 73 5.99 0.85 7.96
CA TRP A 73 7.12 0.15 8.58
C TRP A 73 6.93 -1.37 8.55
N VAL A 74 5.72 -1.87 8.82
CA VAL A 74 5.45 -3.32 8.72
C VAL A 74 5.72 -3.84 7.30
N LEU A 75 5.26 -3.10 6.28
CA LEU A 75 5.41 -3.51 4.89
C LEU A 75 6.84 -3.35 4.36
N THR A 76 7.50 -2.22 4.66
CA THR A 76 8.77 -1.85 4.02
C THR A 76 9.99 -2.06 4.91
N GLY A 77 9.80 -2.14 6.23
CA GLY A 77 10.87 -2.10 7.22
C GLY A 77 11.54 -0.73 7.38
N LYS A 78 11.02 0.31 6.72
CA LYS A 78 11.59 1.66 6.72
C LYS A 78 10.73 2.62 7.56
N GLY A 79 11.36 3.69 8.05
CA GLY A 79 10.70 4.72 8.87
C GLY A 79 10.45 4.29 10.31
N SER A 80 9.69 5.11 11.04
CA SER A 80 9.35 4.87 12.44
C SER A 80 8.35 3.73 12.60
N ARG A 81 8.62 2.84 13.57
CA ARG A 81 7.75 1.70 13.90
C ARG A 81 6.39 2.12 14.43
N TYR A 82 6.33 3.19 15.21
CA TYR A 82 5.11 3.74 15.77
C TYR A 82 4.79 5.07 15.12
N LEU A 83 3.50 5.37 14.96
CA LEU A 83 3.04 6.69 14.57
C LEU A 83 3.27 7.66 15.74
N GLN A 84 3.81 8.82 15.41
CA GLN A 84 3.88 9.93 16.36
C GLN A 84 2.61 10.79 16.20
N PRO A 85 2.12 11.40 17.28
CA PRO A 85 1.11 12.45 17.17
C PRO A 85 1.60 13.53 16.22
N ALA A 86 0.69 14.07 15.40
CA ALA A 86 1.02 15.24 14.60
C ALA A 86 1.30 16.42 15.56
N GLU A 87 2.47 17.03 15.43
CA GLU A 87 2.74 18.28 16.11
C GLU A 87 1.83 19.38 15.51
N PRO A 88 1.30 20.31 16.32
CA PRO A 88 0.48 21.41 15.81
C PRO A 88 1.32 22.31 14.88
N GLY A 89 1.21 22.09 13.58
CA GLY A 89 2.00 22.76 12.54
C GLY A 89 2.51 21.83 11.44
N ASP A 90 2.58 20.51 11.71
CA ASP A 90 2.81 19.50 10.68
C ASP A 90 1.56 19.37 9.82
N THR A 91 1.52 20.11 8.71
CA THR A 91 0.52 19.89 7.67
C THR A 91 0.98 18.71 6.82
N PRO A 92 0.28 17.56 6.82
CA PRO A 92 0.66 16.38 6.02
C PRO A 92 0.53 16.61 4.51
N TYR A 93 0.12 17.81 4.09
CA TYR A 93 -0.11 18.24 2.71
C TYR A 93 1.01 19.10 2.12
N SER A 94 2.15 19.30 2.79
CA SER A 94 3.27 20.05 2.18
C SER A 94 3.87 19.35 0.94
N HIS A 95 3.55 18.07 0.72
CA HIS A 95 4.02 17.26 -0.41
C HIS A 95 2.92 16.77 -1.36
N VAL A 96 1.68 17.28 -1.26
CA VAL A 96 0.86 17.28 -2.48
C VAL A 96 1.52 18.29 -3.41
N GLN A 97 2.41 17.81 -4.28
CA GLN A 97 2.51 18.46 -5.58
C GLN A 97 1.06 18.51 -6.06
N PRO A 98 0.50 19.69 -6.37
CA PRO A 98 -0.73 19.74 -7.13
C PRO A 98 -0.52 18.70 -8.23
N LEU A 99 -1.43 17.73 -8.33
CA LEU A 99 -1.52 16.98 -9.56
C LEU A 99 -1.76 18.09 -10.54
N ALA A 100 -0.69 18.54 -11.22
CA ALA A 100 -0.76 19.59 -12.21
C ALA A 100 -1.95 19.15 -13.01
N GLU A 101 -3.02 19.95 -12.92
CA GLU A 101 -4.24 19.63 -13.63
C GLU A 101 -3.72 19.23 -14.99
N ALA A 102 -4.04 18.01 -15.43
CA ALA A 102 -3.78 17.68 -16.80
C ALA A 102 -4.64 18.69 -17.54
N GLU A 103 -4.09 19.88 -17.77
CA GLU A 103 -4.59 20.91 -18.63
C GLU A 103 -4.56 20.17 -19.94
N CYS A 104 -5.71 19.57 -20.23
CA CYS A 104 -6.01 18.98 -21.50
C CYS A 104 -5.56 20.06 -22.48
N SER A 105 -4.46 19.83 -23.20
CA SER A 105 -3.76 20.90 -23.92
C SER A 105 -4.61 21.50 -25.04
N THR A 106 -5.82 20.98 -25.19
CA THR A 106 -6.92 21.50 -25.97
C THR A 106 -8.13 21.67 -25.06
N PRO A 107 -8.80 22.83 -25.02
CA PRO A 107 -10.15 22.90 -24.49
C PRO A 107 -11.01 21.96 -25.34
N CYS A 108 -11.29 20.77 -24.81
CA CYS A 108 -12.33 19.91 -25.36
C CYS A 108 -13.65 20.61 -25.06
N SER A 109 -14.02 21.57 -25.92
CA SER A 109 -15.32 22.23 -25.84
C SER A 109 -16.40 21.16 -25.85
N THR A 110 -17.47 21.38 -25.09
CA THR A 110 -18.66 20.51 -25.11
C THR A 110 -19.14 20.27 -26.54
N GLU A 111 -18.96 21.26 -27.42
CA GLU A 111 -19.26 21.17 -28.85
C GLU A 111 -18.43 20.11 -29.59
N ALA A 112 -17.13 20.02 -29.33
CA ALA A 112 -16.25 19.02 -29.95
C ALA A 112 -16.61 17.59 -29.49
N LEU A 113 -16.97 17.44 -28.21
CA LEU A 113 -17.47 16.18 -27.66
C LEU A 113 -18.80 15.78 -28.29
N LEU A 114 -19.75 16.72 -28.40
CA LEU A 114 -21.06 16.48 -29.01
C LEU A 114 -20.93 16.09 -30.48
N ALA A 115 -20.08 16.78 -31.24
CA ALA A 115 -19.82 16.45 -32.64
C ALA A 115 -19.27 15.03 -32.81
N GLU A 116 -18.35 14.61 -31.94
CA GLU A 116 -17.77 13.27 -31.98
C GLU A 116 -18.78 12.18 -31.58
N ILE A 117 -19.65 12.44 -30.59
CA ILE A 117 -20.75 11.53 -30.22
C ILE A 117 -21.71 11.36 -31.39
N ILE A 118 -22.15 12.46 -32.00
CA ILE A 118 -23.07 12.44 -33.15
C ILE A 118 -22.45 11.66 -34.30
N ARG A 119 -21.17 11.90 -34.62
CA ARG A 119 -20.46 11.21 -35.70
C ARG A 119 -20.41 9.70 -35.50
N ARG A 120 -20.22 9.21 -34.27
CA ARG A 120 -20.18 7.77 -33.96
C ARG A 120 -21.56 7.13 -34.08
N VAL A 121 -22.58 7.78 -33.55
CA VAL A 121 -23.97 7.30 -33.62
C VAL A 121 -24.42 7.19 -35.09
N LEU A 122 -24.11 8.18 -35.92
CA LEU A 122 -24.47 8.14 -37.35
C LEU A 122 -23.71 7.07 -38.14
N ARG A 123 -22.51 6.68 -37.69
CA ARG A 123 -21.74 5.58 -38.31
C ARG A 123 -22.28 4.19 -37.93
N GLU A 124 -23.01 4.07 -36.83
CA GLU A 124 -23.65 2.81 -36.43
C GLU A 124 -25.05 2.63 -37.04
N ILE A 125 -25.67 3.70 -37.53
CA ILE A 125 -27.04 3.69 -38.07
C ILE A 125 -27.06 3.59 -39.63
N GLY A 126 -25.92 3.77 -40.30
CA GLY A 126 -25.76 3.60 -41.75
C GLY A 126 -24.95 2.37 -42.11
#